data_AF-A0A661PCC0-F1
#
_entry.id   AF-A0A661PCC0-F1
#
_cell.length_a   1.000
_cell.length_b   1.000
_cell.length_c   1.000
_cell.angle_alpha   90.00
_cell.angle_beta   90.00
_cell.angle_gamma   90.00
#
_symmetry.space_group_name_H-M   'P 1'
#
loop_
_entity.id
_entity.type
_entity.pdbx_description
1 polymer ?
#
loop_
_entity_poly.entity_id
_entity_poly.type
_entity_poly.pdbx_seq_one_letter_code
_entity_poly.pdbx_strand_id
1 'polypeptide(L)'
;MMLFFLFPSLIYGITFTPEVAKRSKKEQQIRKFYGVCPLFYLRDEQGRIIDPVHGKNANEPYSPKKTCGACHDYKLITSAYHFQQGRGEKVPLWMTKRYPWVKSPGQYGGRW
;
A
#
# COMPACT_ATOMS: atom_id res chain seq x y z
N MET A 1 -17.20 -46.40 -5.04
CA MET A 1 -17.84 -45.91 -3.81
C MET A 1 -16.90 -44.93 -3.17
N MET A 2 -17.33 -43.66 -3.05
CA MET A 2 -16.77 -42.61 -2.17
C MET A 2 -15.32 -42.13 -2.46
N LEU A 3 -14.97 -40.85 -2.53
CA LEU A 3 -15.68 -39.60 -2.30
C LEU A 3 -14.82 -38.50 -2.95
N PHE A 4 -15.34 -37.80 -3.97
CA PHE A 4 -14.71 -36.57 -4.47
C PHE A 4 -14.83 -35.51 -3.36
N PHE A 5 -13.72 -35.17 -2.71
CA PHE A 5 -13.64 -34.02 -1.82
C PHE A 5 -13.74 -32.73 -2.67
N LEU A 6 -14.97 -32.30 -2.92
CA LEU A 6 -15.25 -30.93 -3.37
C LEU A 6 -14.92 -30.00 -2.19
N PHE A 7 -13.65 -29.58 -2.09
CA PHE A 7 -13.30 -28.42 -1.28
C PHE A 7 -14.01 -27.21 -1.90
N PRO A 8 -14.97 -26.57 -1.21
CA PRO A 8 -15.45 -25.29 -1.68
C PRO A 8 -14.29 -24.34 -1.42
N SER A 9 -13.58 -23.97 -2.48
CA SER A 9 -12.68 -22.83 -2.49
C SER A 9 -13.55 -21.59 -2.33
N LEU A 10 -14.06 -21.37 -1.11
CA LEU A 10 -14.59 -20.08 -0.73
C LEU A 10 -13.37 -19.16 -0.71
N ILE A 11 -13.13 -18.55 -1.86
CA ILE A 11 -12.34 -17.35 -2.03
C ILE A 11 -13.08 -16.31 -1.16
N TYR A 12 -12.83 -16.35 0.15
CA TYR A 12 -12.94 -15.18 1.00
C TYR A 12 -11.91 -14.23 0.42
N GLY A 13 -12.34 -13.43 -0.56
CA GLY A 13 -11.63 -12.24 -0.97
C GLY A 13 -11.36 -11.48 0.31
N ILE A 14 -10.11 -11.53 0.74
CA ILE A 14 -9.65 -11.01 2.02
C ILE A 14 -10.14 -9.57 2.08
N THR A 15 -11.11 -9.32 2.97
CA THR A 15 -11.54 -7.97 3.29
C THR A 15 -10.30 -7.25 3.77
N PHE A 16 -9.82 -6.32 2.94
CA PHE A 16 -8.44 -5.85 2.96
C PHE A 16 -7.99 -5.28 4.33
N THR A 17 -8.91 -4.88 5.22
CA THR A 17 -8.67 -4.79 6.68
C THR A 17 -10.00 -4.85 7.43
N PRO A 18 -10.02 -5.25 8.73
CA PRO A 18 -11.21 -5.12 9.58
C PRO A 18 -11.67 -3.67 9.78
N GLU A 19 -10.82 -2.68 9.52
CA GLU A 19 -11.20 -1.25 9.54
C GLU A 19 -12.02 -0.84 8.31
N VAL A 20 -11.78 -1.43 7.14
CA VAL A 20 -12.62 -1.22 5.94
C VAL A 20 -14.04 -1.69 6.21
N ALA A 21 -14.20 -2.80 6.94
CA ALA A 21 -15.51 -3.33 7.32
C ALA A 21 -16.29 -2.41 8.28
N LYS A 22 -15.61 -1.48 8.97
CA LYS A 22 -16.23 -0.54 9.93
C LYS A 22 -16.66 0.80 9.31
N ARG A 23 -16.48 1.01 8.00
CA ARG A 23 -16.79 2.28 7.33
C ARG A 23 -18.29 2.53 7.16
N SER A 24 -18.71 3.79 7.28
CA SER A 24 -20.11 4.18 7.12
C SER A 24 -20.63 3.98 5.68
N LYS A 25 -21.93 3.75 5.50
CA LYS A 25 -22.56 3.63 4.18
C LYS A 25 -22.36 4.89 3.32
N LYS A 26 -22.39 6.07 3.93
CA LYS A 26 -22.16 7.36 3.27
C LYS A 26 -20.74 7.44 2.70
N GLU A 27 -19.74 7.04 3.47
CA GLU A 27 -18.35 7.00 3.02
C GLU A 27 -18.14 6.02 1.85
N GLN A 28 -18.78 4.85 1.91
CA GLN A 28 -18.70 3.85 0.83
C GLN A 28 -19.31 4.37 -0.49
N GLN A 29 -20.45 5.06 -0.43
CA GLN A 29 -21.11 5.65 -1.60
C GLN A 29 -20.27 6.75 -2.26
N ILE A 30 -19.66 7.63 -1.45
CA ILE A 30 -18.76 8.68 -1.95
C ILE A 30 -17.58 8.05 -2.69
N ARG A 31 -16.95 7.02 -2.12
CA ARG A 31 -15.79 6.36 -2.75
C ARG A 31 -16.16 5.63 -4.05
N LYS A 32 -17.33 4.99 -4.10
CA LYS A 32 -17.85 4.34 -5.32
C LYS A 32 -18.06 5.33 -6.46
N PHE A 33 -18.49 6.56 -6.16
CA PHE A 33 -18.73 7.60 -7.18
C PHE A 33 -17.43 8.06 -7.87
N TYR A 34 -16.32 8.20 -7.14
CA TYR A 34 -15.07 8.72 -7.71
C TYR A 34 -14.18 7.67 -8.37
N GLY A 35 -14.51 6.38 -8.29
CA GLY A 35 -13.82 5.28 -8.98
C GLY A 35 -12.38 4.98 -8.52
N VAL A 36 -11.64 5.94 -7.96
CA VAL A 36 -10.22 5.75 -7.60
C VAL A 36 -9.80 6.46 -6.31
N CYS A 37 -10.33 7.64 -6.00
CA CYS A 37 -10.35 8.26 -4.66
C CYS A 37 -11.17 9.56 -4.71
N PRO A 38 -11.88 9.95 -3.62
CA PRO A 38 -12.47 11.29 -3.54
C PRO A 38 -11.37 12.35 -3.60
N LEU A 39 -11.74 13.60 -3.95
CA LEU A 39 -10.79 14.71 -3.95
C LEU A 39 -10.13 14.83 -2.55
N PHE A 40 -8.80 14.78 -2.48
CA PHE A 40 -8.05 14.94 -1.24
C PHE A 40 -6.88 15.91 -1.44
N TYR A 41 -6.49 16.59 -0.36
CA TYR A 41 -5.32 17.46 -0.35
C TYR A 41 -4.06 16.66 0.00
N LEU A 42 -2.95 16.97 -0.67
CA LEU A 42 -1.63 16.55 -0.23
C LEU A 42 -1.29 17.23 1.10
N ARG A 43 -0.55 16.53 1.96
CA ARG A 43 -0.11 17.03 3.26
C ARG A 43 1.37 16.80 3.47
N ASP A 44 2.01 17.70 4.22
CA ASP A 44 3.38 17.56 4.69
C ASP A 44 3.47 16.66 5.94
N GLU A 45 4.67 16.50 6.49
CA GLU A 45 4.91 15.65 7.68
C GLU A 45 4.24 16.18 8.95
N GLN A 46 3.98 17.49 9.04
CA GLN A 46 3.21 18.09 10.13
C GLN A 46 1.69 17.98 9.90
N GLY A 47 1.27 17.49 8.73
CA GLY A 47 -0.13 17.34 8.34
C GLY A 47 -0.76 18.61 7.78
N ARG A 48 0.02 19.66 7.50
CA ARG A 48 -0.46 20.89 6.87
C ARG A 48 -0.75 20.61 5.39
N ILE A 49 -1.79 21.25 4.85
CA ILE A 49 -2.15 21.13 3.42
C ILE A 49 -1.05 21.76 2.57
N ILE A 50 -0.60 21.02 1.56
CA ILE A 50 0.26 21.52 0.48
C ILE A 50 -0.65 21.95 -0.66
N ASP A 51 -0.56 23.22 -1.04
CA ASP A 51 -1.30 23.81 -2.15
C ASP A 51 -0.35 24.71 -2.95
N PRO A 52 0.34 24.13 -3.96
CA PRO A 52 1.33 24.84 -4.74
C PRO A 52 0.73 25.93 -5.64
N VAL A 53 -0.55 25.81 -6.01
CA VAL A 53 -1.24 26.79 -6.88
C VAL A 53 -1.34 28.14 -6.19
N HIS A 54 -1.57 28.14 -4.87
CA HIS A 54 -1.67 29.34 -4.06
C HIS A 54 -0.42 29.60 -3.20
N GLY A 55 0.69 28.90 -3.47
CA GLY A 55 1.97 29.08 -2.77
C GLY A 55 2.00 28.58 -1.32
N LYS A 56 0.99 27.86 -0.84
CA LYS A 56 0.90 27.41 0.55
C LYS A 56 1.65 26.11 0.76
N ASN A 57 2.69 26.15 1.61
CA ASN A 57 3.58 25.00 1.87
C ASN A 57 4.14 24.38 0.57
N ALA A 58 4.28 25.17 -0.50
CA ALA A 58 4.63 24.66 -1.83
C ALA A 58 6.03 24.02 -1.89
N ASN A 59 6.91 24.42 -0.95
CA ASN A 59 8.28 23.93 -0.85
C ASN A 59 8.44 22.77 0.16
N GLU A 60 7.35 22.36 0.81
CA GLU A 60 7.39 21.31 1.82
C GLU A 60 7.28 19.92 1.18
N PRO A 61 8.02 18.92 1.68
CA PRO A 61 7.93 17.57 1.17
C PRO A 61 6.57 16.94 1.50
N TYR A 62 6.03 16.22 0.53
CA TYR A 62 4.82 15.42 0.70
C TYR A 62 5.04 14.25 1.68
N SER A 63 4.08 14.05 2.59
CA SER A 63 4.02 12.89 3.48
C SER A 63 2.93 11.90 3.02
N PRO A 64 3.31 10.74 2.43
CA PRO A 64 2.38 9.67 2.12
C PRO A 64 1.62 9.18 3.36
N LYS A 65 2.28 9.19 4.52
CA LYS A 65 1.67 8.78 5.79
C LYS A 65 0.55 9.72 6.22
N LYS A 66 0.76 11.04 6.13
CA LYS A 66 -0.28 12.03 6.50
C LYS A 66 -1.38 12.15 5.46
N THR A 67 -1.10 11.83 4.20
CA THR A 67 -2.07 11.94 3.11
C THR A 67 -2.85 10.66 2.89
N CYS A 68 -2.19 9.57 2.48
CA CYS A 68 -2.85 8.29 2.22
C CYS A 68 -3.31 7.64 3.52
N GLY A 69 -2.52 7.78 4.59
CA GLY A 69 -2.85 7.25 5.91
C GLY A 69 -4.07 7.90 6.57
N ALA A 70 -4.56 9.04 6.06
CA ALA A 70 -5.81 9.63 6.53
C ALA A 70 -7.05 8.82 6.10
N CYS A 71 -6.95 8.04 5.02
CA CYS A 71 -8.08 7.31 4.44
C CYS A 71 -7.83 5.81 4.24
N HIS A 72 -6.58 5.35 4.40
CA HIS A 72 -6.13 3.98 4.20
C HIS A 72 -5.22 3.54 5.34
N ASP A 73 -5.17 2.24 5.61
CA ASP A 73 -4.16 1.70 6.50
C ASP A 73 -2.78 1.82 5.83
N TYR A 74 -2.02 2.81 6.26
CA TYR A 74 -0.70 3.09 5.72
C TYR A 74 0.29 1.94 6.00
N LYS A 75 0.15 1.23 7.12
CA LYS A 75 1.01 0.08 7.43
C LYS A 75 0.74 -1.06 6.46
N LEU A 76 -0.54 -1.30 6.13
CA LEU A 76 -0.88 -2.31 5.13
C LEU A 76 -0.41 -1.91 3.72
N ILE A 77 -0.62 -0.66 3.30
CA ILE A 77 -0.12 -0.21 1.98
C ILE A 77 1.38 -0.44 1.90
N THR A 78 2.12 0.02 2.91
CA THR A 78 3.58 -0.08 2.93
C THR A 78 4.09 -1.50 3.14
N SER A 79 3.28 -2.46 3.57
CA SER A 79 3.69 -3.87 3.67
C SER A 79 3.70 -4.59 2.33
N ALA A 80 3.08 -4.03 1.29
CA ALA A 80 3.07 -4.62 -0.04
C ALA A 80 4.49 -4.70 -0.64
N TYR A 81 4.72 -5.72 -1.48
CA TYR A 81 6.03 -5.99 -2.10
C TYR A 81 6.61 -4.77 -2.82
N HIS A 82 5.78 -3.94 -3.46
CA HIS A 82 6.22 -2.71 -4.12
C HIS A 82 7.06 -1.79 -3.20
N PHE A 83 6.68 -1.67 -1.94
CA PHE A 83 7.38 -0.82 -0.95
C PHE A 83 8.46 -1.59 -0.18
N GLN A 84 8.28 -2.90 -0.02
CA GLN A 84 9.19 -3.74 0.74
C GLN A 84 10.36 -4.26 -0.08
N GLN A 85 10.20 -4.36 -1.40
CA GLN A 85 11.21 -4.88 -2.32
C GLN A 85 11.80 -6.22 -1.87
N GLY A 86 10.93 -7.11 -1.35
CA GLY A 86 11.32 -8.41 -0.80
C GLY A 86 12.20 -8.34 0.44
N ARG A 87 12.17 -7.25 1.23
CA ARG A 87 12.91 -7.13 2.50
C ARG A 87 12.75 -8.40 3.35
N GLY A 88 13.87 -9.02 3.71
CA GLY A 88 13.92 -10.21 4.54
C GLY A 88 13.65 -11.53 3.79
N GLU A 89 13.28 -11.49 2.51
CA GLU A 89 13.16 -12.68 1.68
C GLU A 89 14.53 -13.20 1.25
N LYS A 90 14.63 -14.52 1.11
CA LYS A 90 15.86 -15.17 0.65
C LYS A 90 16.14 -14.82 -0.81
N VAL A 91 17.34 -14.31 -1.08
CA VAL A 91 17.80 -14.06 -2.45
C VAL A 91 17.90 -15.39 -3.23
N PRO A 92 17.30 -15.50 -4.44
CA PRO A 92 17.43 -16.68 -5.27
C PRO A 92 18.88 -16.95 -5.67
N LEU A 93 19.28 -18.22 -5.77
CA LEU A 93 20.66 -18.63 -6.06
C LEU A 93 21.23 -18.01 -7.34
N TRP A 94 20.42 -17.91 -8.39
CA TRP A 94 20.82 -17.30 -9.66
C TRP A 94 21.16 -15.82 -9.52
N MET A 95 20.46 -15.12 -8.61
CA MET A 95 20.68 -13.70 -8.33
C MET A 95 21.93 -13.53 -7.47
N THR A 96 22.13 -14.35 -6.44
CA THR A 96 23.36 -14.33 -5.63
C THR A 96 24.61 -14.58 -6.49
N LYS A 97 24.54 -15.48 -7.47
CA LYS A 97 25.65 -15.78 -8.38
C LYS A 97 26.03 -14.60 -9.30
N ARG A 98 25.05 -13.79 -9.72
CA ARG A 98 25.26 -12.69 -10.68
C ARG A 98 25.39 -11.32 -10.04
N TYR A 99 24.74 -11.12 -8.90
CA TYR A 99 24.58 -9.83 -8.22
C TYR A 99 24.91 -10.00 -6.73
N PRO A 100 26.19 -10.23 -6.37
CA PRO A 100 26.59 -10.51 -4.99
C PRO A 100 26.32 -9.34 -4.03
N TRP A 101 26.06 -8.14 -4.54
CA TRP A 101 25.71 -6.96 -3.74
C TRP A 101 24.22 -6.87 -3.38
N VAL A 102 23.37 -7.72 -3.96
CA VAL A 102 21.92 -7.69 -3.74
C VAL A 102 21.58 -8.40 -2.42
N LYS A 103 20.81 -7.71 -1.56
CA LYS A 103 20.42 -8.20 -0.23
C LYS A 103 18.99 -8.75 -0.16
N SER A 104 18.18 -8.54 -1.19
CA SER A 104 16.82 -9.07 -1.30
C SER A 104 16.39 -9.22 -2.77
N PRO A 105 15.36 -10.01 -3.10
CA PRO A 105 14.90 -10.19 -4.48
C PRO A 105 14.54 -8.89 -5.21
N GLY A 106 14.00 -7.91 -4.48
CA GLY A 106 13.61 -6.60 -5.01
C GLY A 106 14.64 -5.49 -4.81
N GLN A 107 15.87 -5.81 -4.38
CA GLN A 107 16.97 -4.86 -4.14
C GLN A 107 16.81 -3.94 -2.90
N TYR A 108 15.96 -4.31 -1.94
CA TYR A 108 15.88 -3.62 -0.65
C TYR A 108 17.27 -3.49 0.01
N GLY A 109 17.69 -2.25 0.27
CA GLY A 109 19.00 -1.95 0.89
C GLY A 109 20.22 -2.35 0.05
N GLY A 110 20.03 -2.69 -1.22
CA GLY A 110 21.09 -2.84 -2.22
C GLY A 110 21.55 -1.49 -2.76
N ARG A 111 22.52 -1.49 -3.69
CA ARG A 111 22.82 -0.29 -4.48
C ARG A 111 21.62 -0.02 -5.39
N TRP A 112 21.04 1.16 -5.22
CA TRP A 112 20.30 1.85 -6.26
C TRP A 112 21.30 2.39 -7.29
#